data_AF-E3N4I3-F1
#
_entry.id   AF-E3N4I3-F1
#
_cell.length_a   1.000
_cell.length_b   1.000
_cell.length_c   1.000
_cell.angle_alpha   90.00
_cell.angle_beta   90.00
_cell.angle_gamma   90.00
#
_symmetry.space_group_name_H-M   'P 1'
#
loop_
_entity.id
_entity.type
_entity.pdbx_description
1 polymer ?
#
loop_
_entity_poly.entity_id
_entity_poly.type
_entity_poly.pdbx_seq_one_letter_code
_entity_poly.pdbx_strand_id
1 'polypeptide(L)'
;MHHAAAPFTSDRPIPVHYYANELNRFVQGIVPDATQEQIKTIESIAMNVKASQEYSQQKVSFQINELEEKMKQKENENEELKSKLNRLEKKFEHMKIEKDLYEYNAVCNDQYENYITQLKKDFKEKMEMERDNFKRSCSNASEKIKELKSQVSQLERKVKSVEKDCREGNSDSLAEDASEKKEDIGNGNPEVQKMQAENANLRRINQCAEKKIDMLNETIEVLKKKISRNH
;
A
#
# COMPACT_ATOMS: atom_id res chain seq x y z
N MET A 1 48.13 26.94 82.63
CA MET A 1 47.86 25.54 82.24
C MET A 1 47.59 25.54 80.74
N HIS A 2 48.47 24.97 79.92
CA HIS A 2 48.21 24.82 78.50
C HIS A 2 47.33 23.59 78.31
N HIS A 3 46.07 23.79 77.91
CA HIS A 3 45.15 22.69 77.64
C HIS A 3 45.56 22.00 76.33
N ALA A 4 45.87 20.70 76.39
CA ALA A 4 46.05 19.86 75.21
C ALA A 4 44.74 19.85 74.40
N ALA A 5 44.83 19.90 73.07
CA ALA A 5 43.66 19.85 72.21
C ALA A 5 42.89 18.54 72.42
N ALA A 6 41.56 18.60 72.34
CA ALA A 6 40.71 17.42 72.48
C ALA A 6 41.11 16.34 71.45
N PRO A 7 41.36 15.10 71.87
CA PRO A 7 41.83 14.05 70.96
C PRO A 7 40.82 13.77 69.86
N PHE A 8 41.31 13.44 68.67
CA PHE A 8 40.46 13.03 67.56
C PHE A 8 39.74 11.72 67.89
N THR A 9 38.45 11.65 67.57
CA THR A 9 37.65 10.42 67.64
C THR A 9 36.77 10.29 66.39
N SER A 10 36.61 9.07 65.89
CA SER A 10 35.76 8.77 64.74
C SER A 10 34.27 8.95 65.03
N ASP A 11 33.85 8.77 66.28
CA ASP A 11 32.44 8.86 66.70
C ASP A 11 31.93 10.30 66.72
N ARG A 12 32.84 11.24 66.99
CA ARG A 12 32.56 12.68 66.96
C ARG A 12 33.72 13.43 66.30
N PRO A 13 33.84 13.34 64.96
CA PRO A 13 34.99 13.85 64.24
C PRO A 13 34.99 15.37 64.27
N ILE A 14 36.03 15.93 64.89
CA ILE A 14 36.28 17.37 64.85
C ILE A 14 36.98 17.69 63.51
N PRO A 15 36.54 18.72 62.78
CA PRO A 15 37.10 19.04 61.46
C PRO A 15 38.59 19.39 61.46
N VAL A 16 39.28 19.09 60.36
CA VAL A 16 40.72 19.36 60.15
C VAL A 16 41.08 20.80 60.46
N HIS A 17 40.26 21.76 60.03
CA HIS A 17 40.51 23.19 60.22
C HIS A 17 40.56 23.59 61.70
N TYR A 18 39.82 22.90 62.57
CA TYR A 18 39.88 23.17 64.01
C TYR A 18 41.27 22.82 64.57
N TYR A 19 41.77 21.63 64.27
CA TYR A 19 43.09 21.19 64.72
C TYR A 19 44.22 21.99 64.08
N ALA A 20 44.09 22.35 62.80
CA ALA A 20 45.07 23.17 62.11
C ALA A 20 45.15 24.59 62.71
N ASN A 21 44.00 25.16 63.10
CA ASN A 21 43.96 26.47 63.76
C ASN A 21 44.54 26.41 65.19
N GLU A 22 44.25 25.36 65.95
CA GLU A 22 44.88 25.14 67.27
C GLU A 22 46.39 24.95 67.16
N LEU A 23 46.85 24.19 66.15
CA LEU A 23 48.28 24.00 65.88
C LEU A 23 48.96 25.34 65.59
N ASN A 24 48.38 26.14 64.68
CA ASN A 24 48.88 27.46 64.34
C ASN A 24 48.92 28.40 65.57
N ARG A 25 47.87 28.40 66.40
CA ARG A 25 47.84 29.21 67.63
C ARG A 25 48.95 28.81 68.60
N PHE A 26 49.16 27.50 68.77
CA PHE A 26 50.14 26.98 69.71
C PHE A 26 51.57 27.24 69.24
N VAL A 27 51.85 27.03 67.95
CA VAL A 27 53.17 27.27 67.35
C VAL A 27 53.54 28.77 67.34
N GLN A 28 52.59 29.67 67.05
CA GLN A 28 52.85 31.12 67.05
C GLN A 28 53.16 31.70 68.44
N GLY A 29 52.74 31.02 69.52
CA GLY A 29 52.99 31.44 70.90
C GLY A 29 54.30 30.93 71.50
N ILE A 30 55.10 30.17 70.74
CA ILE A 30 56.32 29.53 71.24
C ILE A 30 57.56 30.38 70.90
N VAL A 31 58.42 30.55 71.91
CA VAL A 31 59.66 31.35 71.92
C VAL A 31 60.86 30.38 71.68
N PRO A 32 62.09 30.83 71.33
CA PRO A 32 63.19 29.93 70.92
C PRO A 32 63.62 28.81 71.89
N ASP A 33 63.11 28.77 73.12
CA ASP A 33 63.40 27.74 74.13
C ASP A 33 62.14 26.92 74.48
N ALA A 34 61.54 26.28 73.47
CA ALA A 34 60.36 25.45 73.64
C ALA A 34 60.63 24.29 74.62
N THR A 35 59.78 24.15 75.63
CA THR A 35 59.85 23.04 76.59
C THR A 35 59.44 21.72 75.95
N GLN A 36 59.93 20.61 76.49
CA GLN A 36 59.57 19.27 76.02
C GLN A 36 58.05 18.99 76.10
N GLU A 37 57.34 19.62 77.04
CA GLU A 37 55.88 19.51 77.17
C GLU A 37 55.13 20.29 76.09
N GLN A 38 55.65 21.47 75.69
CA GLN A 38 55.12 22.21 74.54
C GLN A 38 55.32 21.44 73.24
N ILE A 39 56.48 20.78 73.06
CA ILE A 39 56.76 19.93 71.90
C ILE A 39 55.77 18.75 71.85
N LYS A 40 55.56 18.04 72.97
CA LYS A 40 54.57 16.94 73.04
C LYS A 40 53.15 17.41 72.72
N THR A 41 52.80 18.64 73.12
CA THR A 41 51.49 19.21 72.81
C THR A 41 51.34 19.50 71.31
N ILE A 42 52.37 20.06 70.67
CA ILE A 42 52.41 20.27 69.21
C ILE A 42 52.26 18.94 68.47
N GLU A 43 53.03 17.91 68.87
CA GLU A 43 52.96 16.58 68.27
C GLU A 43 51.56 15.97 68.39
N SER A 44 50.93 16.09 69.56
CA SER A 44 49.55 15.62 69.78
C SER A 44 48.53 16.33 68.88
N ILE A 45 48.63 17.66 68.73
CA ILE A 45 47.75 18.42 67.85
C ILE A 45 47.99 18.02 66.38
N ALA A 46 49.25 17.87 65.96
CA ALA A 46 49.61 17.45 64.61
C ALA A 46 49.08 16.04 64.27
N MET A 47 49.14 15.10 65.24
CA MET A 47 48.52 13.78 65.11
C MET A 47 47.01 13.88 64.90
N ASN A 48 46.32 14.78 65.61
CA ASN A 48 44.89 15.00 65.44
C ASN A 48 44.55 15.64 64.08
N VAL A 49 45.37 16.57 63.57
CA VAL A 49 45.22 17.11 62.20
C VAL A 49 45.26 15.97 61.18
N LYS A 50 46.27 15.11 61.27
CA LYS A 50 46.46 13.98 60.36
C LYS A 50 45.29 12.99 60.44
N ALA A 51 44.90 12.57 61.64
CA ALA A 51 43.79 11.64 61.82
C ALA A 51 42.45 12.20 61.31
N SER A 52 42.16 13.48 61.58
CA SER A 52 40.96 14.16 61.08
C SER A 52 40.96 14.28 59.55
N GLN A 53 42.14 14.50 58.95
CA GLN A 53 42.29 14.59 57.50
C GLN A 53 42.10 13.23 56.82
N GLU A 54 42.74 12.19 57.34
CA GLU A 54 42.59 10.82 56.85
C GLU A 54 41.12 10.37 56.92
N TYR A 55 40.44 10.62 58.04
CA TYR A 55 39.02 10.33 58.19
C TYR A 55 38.16 11.08 57.16
N SER A 56 38.42 12.38 56.98
CA SER A 56 37.66 13.19 56.02
C SER A 56 37.87 12.72 54.58
N GLN A 57 39.11 12.38 54.21
CA GLN A 57 39.45 11.84 52.89
C GLN A 57 38.79 10.48 52.63
N GLN A 58 38.82 9.57 53.61
CA GLN A 58 38.15 8.27 53.51
C GLN A 58 36.64 8.43 53.33
N LYS A 59 36.02 9.31 54.13
CA LYS A 59 34.57 9.58 54.02
C LYS A 59 34.20 10.10 52.63
N VAL A 60 34.96 11.05 52.09
CA VAL A 60 34.72 11.60 50.75
C VAL A 60 34.94 10.52 49.68
N SER A 61 36.01 9.73 49.80
CA SER A 61 36.28 8.64 48.86
C SER A 61 35.16 7.60 48.84
N PHE A 62 34.62 7.23 50.01
CA PHE A 62 33.47 6.33 50.09
C PHE A 62 32.23 6.91 49.39
N GLN A 63 31.95 8.20 49.62
CA GLN A 63 30.82 8.88 48.98
C GLN A 63 30.97 8.97 47.45
N ILE A 64 32.19 9.22 46.96
CA ILE A 64 32.48 9.25 45.52
C ILE A 64 32.21 7.87 44.92
N ASN A 65 32.73 6.80 45.52
CA ASN A 65 32.52 5.44 45.02
C ASN A 65 31.02 5.07 44.99
N GLU A 66 30.27 5.42 46.03
CA GLU A 66 28.83 5.17 46.09
C GLU A 66 28.07 5.93 44.98
N LEU A 67 28.47 7.16 44.69
CA LEU A 67 27.88 7.95 43.60
C LEU A 67 28.25 7.39 42.22
N GLU A 68 29.49 6.94 42.02
CA GLU A 68 29.93 6.31 40.78
C GLU A 68 29.15 5.02 40.48
N GLU A 69 28.94 4.17 41.50
CA GLU A 69 28.12 2.96 41.35
C GLU A 69 26.67 3.31 40.98
N LYS A 70 26.07 4.32 41.63
CA LYS A 70 24.72 4.79 41.30
C LYS A 70 24.63 5.35 39.88
N MET A 71 25.63 6.10 39.42
CA MET A 71 25.66 6.62 38.05
C MET A 71 25.74 5.47 37.04
N LYS A 72 26.62 4.49 37.26
CA LYS A 72 26.76 3.32 36.40
C LYS A 72 25.47 2.51 36.32
N GLN A 73 24.76 2.35 37.45
CA GLN A 73 23.45 1.70 37.46
C GLN A 73 22.43 2.49 36.62
N LYS A 74 22.40 3.83 36.75
CA LYS A 74 21.49 4.69 35.98
C LYS A 74 21.79 4.70 34.49
N GLU A 75 23.06 4.63 34.10
CA GLU A 75 23.46 4.49 32.70
C GLU A 75 22.95 3.19 32.10
N ASN A 76 23.09 2.07 32.82
CA ASN A 76 22.55 0.78 32.38
C ASN A 76 21.02 0.79 32.23
N GLU A 77 20.31 1.36 33.22
CA GLU A 77 18.86 1.52 33.15
C GLU A 77 18.44 2.37 31.93
N ASN A 78 19.19 3.42 31.63
CA ASN A 78 18.91 4.31 30.50
C ASN A 78 19.12 3.60 29.15
N GLU A 79 20.18 2.79 29.02
CA GLU A 79 20.41 1.98 27.82
C GLU A 79 19.32 0.90 27.62
N GLU A 80 18.84 0.28 28.70
CA GLU A 80 17.71 -0.65 28.63
C GLU A 80 16.42 0.06 28.18
N LEU A 81 16.15 1.26 28.71
CA LEU A 81 14.99 2.07 28.33
C LEU A 81 15.05 2.52 26.86
N LYS A 82 16.20 2.97 26.38
CA LYS A 82 16.41 3.28 24.95
C LYS A 82 16.13 2.08 24.07
N SER A 83 16.58 0.90 24.48
CA SER A 83 16.32 -0.35 23.76
C SER A 83 14.83 -0.71 23.72
N LYS A 84 14.11 -0.51 24.83
CA LYS A 84 12.64 -0.71 24.89
C LYS A 84 11.90 0.30 24.02
N LEU A 85 12.32 1.56 24.01
CA LEU A 85 11.73 2.61 23.19
C LEU A 85 11.85 2.30 21.69
N ASN A 86 13.05 1.94 21.23
CA ASN A 86 13.28 1.57 19.83
C ASN A 86 12.41 0.35 19.40
N ARG A 87 12.24 -0.64 20.29
CA ARG A 87 11.34 -1.77 20.02
C ARG A 87 9.88 -1.33 19.89
N LEU A 88 9.43 -0.38 20.69
CA LEU A 88 8.07 0.16 20.62
C LEU A 88 7.85 0.99 19.35
N GLU A 89 8.80 1.83 18.98
CA GLU A 89 8.76 2.61 17.73
C GLU A 89 8.61 1.69 16.51
N LYS A 90 9.41 0.61 16.44
CA LYS A 90 9.29 -0.40 15.38
C LYS A 90 7.92 -1.08 15.34
N LYS A 91 7.34 -1.39 16.50
CA LYS A 91 5.97 -1.95 16.58
C LYS A 91 4.93 -0.96 16.09
N PHE A 92 5.11 0.33 16.39
CA PHE A 92 4.18 1.37 15.98
C PHE A 92 4.20 1.56 14.46
N GLU A 93 5.39 1.59 13.85
CA GLU A 93 5.55 1.60 12.39
C GLU A 93 4.89 0.39 11.74
N HIS A 94 5.09 -0.82 12.31
CA HIS A 94 4.45 -2.03 11.78
C HIS A 94 2.91 -1.96 11.84
N MET A 95 2.34 -1.53 12.97
CA MET A 95 0.89 -1.36 13.10
C MET A 95 0.34 -0.33 12.13
N LYS A 96 1.08 0.75 11.86
CA LYS A 96 0.68 1.77 10.89
C LYS A 96 0.60 1.18 9.48
N ILE A 97 1.63 0.45 9.06
CA ILE A 97 1.66 -0.24 7.76
C ILE A 97 0.50 -1.25 7.67
N GLU A 98 0.25 -2.03 8.72
CA GLU A 98 -0.83 -3.01 8.75
C GLU A 98 -2.20 -2.34 8.61
N LYS A 99 -2.43 -1.24 9.33
CA LYS A 99 -3.64 -0.43 9.21
C LYS A 99 -3.83 0.09 7.78
N ASP A 100 -2.79 0.68 7.19
CA ASP A 100 -2.85 1.24 5.84
C ASP A 100 -3.16 0.14 4.80
N LEU A 101 -2.62 -1.08 4.98
CA LEU A 101 -2.95 -2.24 4.15
C LEU A 101 -4.40 -2.71 4.30
N TYR A 102 -4.93 -2.75 5.52
CA TYR A 102 -6.34 -3.07 5.75
C TYR A 102 -7.28 -2.05 5.10
N GLU A 103 -6.99 -0.76 5.27
CA GLU A 103 -7.78 0.31 4.64
C GLU A 103 -7.72 0.23 3.11
N TYR A 104 -6.53 0.00 2.54
CA TYR A 104 -6.36 -0.19 1.10
C TYR A 104 -7.16 -1.41 0.58
N ASN A 105 -7.05 -2.56 1.26
CA ASN A 105 -7.77 -3.77 0.86
C ASN A 105 -9.29 -3.60 0.97
N ALA A 106 -9.80 -2.93 2.00
CA ALA A 106 -11.22 -2.66 2.14
C ALA A 106 -11.75 -1.81 0.97
N VAL A 107 -11.06 -0.72 0.66
CA VAL A 107 -11.44 0.18 -0.45
C VAL A 107 -11.34 -0.55 -1.80
N CYS A 108 -10.27 -1.30 -2.05
CA CYS A 108 -10.12 -2.04 -3.29
C CYS A 108 -11.18 -3.12 -3.46
N ASN A 109 -11.49 -3.89 -2.41
CA ASN A 109 -12.51 -4.93 -2.48
C ASN A 109 -13.89 -4.34 -2.80
N ASP A 110 -14.29 -3.25 -2.12
CA ASP A 110 -15.57 -2.60 -2.39
C ASP A 110 -15.63 -2.05 -3.81
N GLN A 111 -14.53 -1.48 -4.32
CA GLN A 111 -14.47 -0.99 -5.70
C GLN A 111 -14.57 -2.13 -6.73
N TYR A 112 -13.86 -3.24 -6.51
CA TYR A 112 -13.91 -4.39 -7.41
C TYR A 112 -15.28 -5.08 -7.37
N GLU A 113 -15.89 -5.26 -6.21
CA GLU A 113 -17.23 -5.84 -6.08
C GLU A 113 -18.29 -4.97 -6.78
N ASN A 114 -18.22 -3.65 -6.61
CA ASN A 114 -19.10 -2.72 -7.31
C ASN A 114 -18.90 -2.79 -8.82
N TYR A 115 -17.64 -2.81 -9.29
CA TYR A 115 -17.32 -2.90 -10.70
C TYR A 115 -17.80 -4.22 -11.33
N ILE A 116 -17.58 -5.36 -10.65
CA ILE A 116 -18.06 -6.68 -11.08
C ILE A 116 -19.59 -6.72 -11.13
N THR A 117 -20.26 -6.13 -10.13
CA THR A 117 -21.71 -6.05 -10.08
C THR A 117 -22.27 -5.24 -11.25
N GLN A 118 -21.63 -4.11 -11.58
CA GLN A 118 -22.02 -3.29 -12.73
C GLN A 118 -21.81 -4.06 -14.04
N LEU A 119 -20.66 -4.72 -14.23
CA LEU A 119 -20.40 -5.54 -15.42
C LEU A 119 -21.43 -6.66 -15.60
N LYS A 120 -21.83 -7.34 -14.51
CA LYS A 120 -22.87 -8.38 -14.55
C LYS A 120 -24.21 -7.80 -14.99
N LYS A 121 -24.56 -6.60 -14.51
CA LYS A 121 -25.79 -5.91 -14.89
C LYS A 121 -25.77 -5.53 -16.37
N ASP A 122 -24.71 -4.89 -16.83
CA ASP A 122 -24.56 -4.46 -18.23
C ASP A 122 -24.59 -5.66 -19.18
N PHE A 123 -23.91 -6.75 -18.81
CA PHE A 123 -23.92 -7.99 -19.59
C PHE A 123 -25.34 -8.59 -19.68
N LYS A 124 -26.07 -8.64 -18.56
CA LYS A 124 -27.44 -9.15 -18.53
C LYS A 124 -28.36 -8.32 -19.42
N GLU A 125 -28.31 -7.00 -19.30
CA GLU A 125 -29.12 -6.08 -20.12
C GLU A 125 -28.83 -6.25 -21.61
N LYS A 126 -27.56 -6.37 -21.99
CA LYS A 126 -27.16 -6.61 -23.38
C LYS A 126 -27.69 -7.94 -23.91
N MET A 127 -27.56 -9.02 -23.13
CA MET A 127 -28.04 -10.34 -23.51
C MET A 127 -29.57 -10.40 -23.64
N GLU A 128 -30.30 -9.72 -22.76
CA GLU A 128 -31.76 -9.62 -22.84
C GLU A 128 -32.18 -8.85 -24.10
N MET A 129 -31.51 -7.74 -24.41
CA MET A 129 -31.77 -6.95 -25.62
C MET A 129 -31.49 -7.75 -26.90
N GLU A 130 -30.35 -8.45 -26.97
CA GLU A 130 -30.01 -9.30 -28.11
C GLU A 130 -31.01 -10.45 -28.29
N ARG A 131 -31.41 -11.11 -27.21
CA ARG A 131 -32.43 -12.16 -27.23
C ARG A 131 -33.77 -11.63 -27.74
N ASP A 132 -34.21 -10.47 -27.27
CA ASP A 132 -35.51 -9.91 -27.64
C ASP A 132 -35.51 -9.40 -29.09
N ASN A 133 -34.36 -8.89 -29.58
CA ASN A 133 -34.17 -8.57 -30.99
C ASN A 133 -34.21 -9.83 -31.86
N PHE A 134 -33.51 -10.90 -31.46
CA PHE A 134 -33.53 -12.17 -32.17
C PHE A 134 -34.94 -12.76 -32.24
N LYS A 135 -35.68 -12.73 -31.13
CA LYS A 135 -37.08 -13.21 -31.08
C LYS A 135 -38.00 -12.43 -32.03
N ARG A 136 -37.83 -11.10 -32.11
CA ARG A 136 -38.55 -10.26 -33.08
C ARG A 136 -38.21 -10.65 -34.52
N SER A 137 -36.93 -10.82 -34.84
CA SER A 137 -36.48 -11.26 -36.17
C SER A 137 -37.06 -12.63 -36.56
N CYS A 138 -37.06 -13.61 -35.65
CA CYS A 138 -37.67 -14.92 -35.90
C CYS A 138 -39.19 -14.82 -36.15
N SER A 139 -39.88 -13.96 -35.40
CA SER A 139 -41.32 -13.75 -35.56
C SER A 139 -41.64 -13.17 -36.94
N ASN A 140 -40.91 -12.11 -37.35
CA ASN A 140 -41.06 -11.50 -38.67
C ASN A 140 -40.75 -12.50 -39.80
N ALA A 141 -39.70 -13.31 -39.65
CA ALA A 141 -39.37 -14.35 -40.62
C ALA A 141 -40.48 -15.41 -40.71
N SER A 142 -41.07 -15.81 -39.58
CA SER A 142 -42.20 -16.75 -39.56
C SER A 142 -43.43 -16.22 -40.29
N GLU A 143 -43.76 -14.94 -40.11
CA GLU A 143 -44.87 -14.28 -40.82
C GLU A 143 -44.61 -14.26 -42.33
N LYS A 144 -43.40 -13.88 -42.75
CA LYS A 144 -43.01 -13.87 -44.17
C LYS A 144 -43.07 -15.27 -44.80
N ILE A 145 -42.68 -16.31 -44.06
CA ILE A 145 -42.82 -17.70 -44.50
C ILE A 145 -44.31 -18.06 -44.68
N LYS A 146 -45.20 -17.65 -43.78
CA LYS A 146 -46.65 -17.91 -43.92
C LYS A 146 -47.22 -17.21 -45.16
N GLU A 147 -46.82 -15.96 -45.39
CA GLU A 147 -47.25 -15.20 -46.56
C GLU A 147 -46.78 -15.85 -47.86
N LEU A 148 -45.49 -16.21 -47.95
CA LEU A 148 -44.93 -16.90 -49.12
C LEU A 148 -45.61 -18.26 -49.36
N LYS A 149 -45.90 -19.03 -48.31
CA LYS A 149 -46.67 -20.28 -48.43
C LYS A 149 -48.06 -20.04 -49.03
N SER A 150 -48.75 -18.99 -48.58
CA SER A 150 -50.06 -18.61 -49.15
C SER A 150 -49.95 -18.24 -50.63
N GLN A 151 -48.95 -17.44 -51.01
CA GLN A 151 -48.68 -17.06 -52.40
C GLN A 151 -48.39 -18.29 -53.27
N VAL A 152 -47.56 -19.22 -52.79
CA VAL A 152 -47.28 -20.49 -53.47
C VAL A 152 -48.57 -21.29 -53.69
N SER A 153 -49.40 -21.46 -52.65
CA SER A 153 -50.69 -22.17 -52.79
C SER A 153 -51.69 -21.48 -53.73
N GLN A 154 -51.60 -20.16 -53.90
CA GLN A 154 -52.40 -19.44 -54.91
C GLN A 154 -51.86 -19.69 -56.32
N LEU A 155 -50.54 -19.63 -56.51
CA LEU A 155 -49.89 -19.91 -57.79
C LEU A 155 -50.14 -21.35 -58.24
N GLU A 156 -50.03 -22.33 -57.34
CA GLU A 156 -50.36 -23.73 -57.63
C GLU A 156 -51.81 -23.90 -58.11
N ARG A 157 -52.76 -23.17 -57.51
CA ARG A 157 -54.16 -23.17 -57.95
C ARG A 157 -54.33 -22.55 -59.34
N LYS A 158 -53.65 -21.43 -59.61
CA LYS A 158 -53.67 -20.78 -60.93
C LYS A 158 -53.06 -21.69 -62.01
N VAL A 159 -51.93 -22.33 -61.72
CA VAL A 159 -51.29 -23.29 -62.63
C VAL A 159 -52.24 -24.45 -62.93
N LYS A 160 -52.87 -25.06 -61.92
CA LYS A 160 -53.88 -26.11 -62.14
C LYS A 160 -55.08 -25.64 -62.97
N SER A 161 -55.51 -24.39 -62.81
CA SER A 161 -56.57 -23.81 -63.64
C SER A 161 -56.13 -23.70 -65.09
N VAL A 162 -54.97 -23.09 -65.35
CA VAL A 162 -54.42 -22.94 -66.70
C VAL A 162 -54.16 -24.31 -67.34
N GLU A 163 -53.64 -25.28 -66.59
CA GLU A 163 -53.48 -26.66 -67.08
C GLU A 163 -54.81 -27.32 -67.47
N LYS A 164 -55.89 -27.02 -66.74
CA LYS A 164 -57.24 -27.48 -67.06
C LYS A 164 -57.78 -26.78 -68.31
N ASP A 165 -57.65 -25.46 -68.40
CA ASP A 165 -58.10 -24.66 -69.55
C ASP A 165 -57.35 -25.07 -70.84
N CYS A 166 -56.06 -25.40 -70.75
CA CYS A 166 -55.26 -25.95 -71.86
C CYS A 166 -55.69 -27.38 -72.25
N ARG A 167 -56.15 -28.22 -71.31
CA ARG A 167 -56.70 -29.55 -71.63
C ARG A 167 -58.11 -29.47 -72.24
N GLU A 168 -58.87 -28.44 -71.91
CA GLU A 168 -60.25 -28.23 -72.36
C GLU A 168 -60.34 -27.44 -73.69
N GLY A 169 -59.22 -27.01 -74.28
CA GLY A 169 -59.14 -26.60 -75.68
C GLY A 169 -59.55 -25.16 -76.00
N ASN A 170 -59.32 -24.19 -75.09
CA ASN A 170 -59.45 -22.76 -75.38
C ASN A 170 -58.07 -22.10 -75.56
N SER A 171 -57.51 -22.20 -76.77
CA SER A 171 -56.18 -21.70 -77.11
C SER A 171 -56.22 -20.40 -77.92
N ASP A 172 -56.84 -19.34 -77.41
CA ASP A 172 -56.95 -18.06 -78.16
C ASP A 172 -56.62 -16.78 -77.35
N SER A 173 -55.99 -16.86 -76.17
CA SER A 173 -55.69 -15.64 -75.40
C SER A 173 -54.37 -15.61 -74.62
N LEU A 174 -53.31 -16.29 -75.06
CA LEU A 174 -52.03 -16.37 -74.34
C LEU A 174 -50.83 -15.90 -75.18
N ALA A 175 -50.90 -14.70 -75.76
CA ALA A 175 -49.78 -14.14 -76.52
C ALA A 175 -49.39 -12.69 -76.22
N GLU A 176 -50.05 -11.95 -75.31
CA GLU A 176 -49.75 -10.52 -75.12
C GLU A 176 -49.02 -10.10 -73.84
N ASP A 177 -48.90 -10.93 -72.80
CA ASP A 177 -48.27 -10.50 -71.53
C ASP A 177 -46.82 -10.99 -71.32
N ALA A 178 -46.15 -11.49 -72.36
CA ALA A 178 -44.81 -12.07 -72.26
C ALA A 178 -43.65 -11.09 -72.54
N SER A 179 -43.93 -9.82 -72.85
CA SER A 179 -42.95 -8.82 -73.30
C SER A 179 -42.49 -7.81 -72.23
N GLU A 180 -43.13 -7.74 -71.05
CA GLU A 180 -42.66 -6.92 -69.93
C GLU A 180 -42.15 -7.79 -68.78
N LYS A 181 -40.88 -8.23 -68.85
CA LYS A 181 -40.01 -8.61 -67.71
C LYS A 181 -38.71 -9.23 -68.20
N LYS A 182 -37.98 -8.49 -69.02
CA LYS A 182 -36.57 -8.79 -69.35
C LYS A 182 -35.70 -7.56 -69.13
N GLU A 183 -35.84 -6.91 -67.98
CA GLU A 183 -34.90 -5.88 -67.57
C GLU A 183 -34.87 -5.77 -66.04
N ASP A 184 -34.53 -6.86 -65.34
CA ASP A 184 -34.29 -6.77 -63.88
C ASP A 184 -33.34 -7.84 -63.34
N ILE A 185 -32.51 -8.44 -64.20
CA ILE A 185 -31.51 -9.44 -63.80
C ILE A 185 -30.11 -8.81 -63.68
N GLY A 186 -29.96 -7.53 -64.03
CA GLY A 186 -28.67 -6.85 -64.14
C GLY A 186 -28.28 -5.95 -62.96
N ASN A 187 -29.20 -5.55 -62.08
CA ASN A 187 -28.88 -4.59 -61.02
C ASN A 187 -29.79 -4.73 -59.81
N GLY A 188 -29.18 -4.92 -58.63
CA GLY A 188 -29.82 -4.58 -57.36
C GLY A 188 -30.65 -5.67 -56.70
N ASN A 189 -29.98 -6.67 -56.09
CA ASN A 189 -30.45 -7.05 -54.76
C ASN A 189 -29.85 -6.03 -53.77
N PRO A 190 -30.61 -5.00 -53.33
CA PRO A 190 -30.11 -3.96 -52.41
C PRO A 190 -29.58 -4.55 -51.09
N GLU A 191 -30.07 -5.72 -50.70
CA GLU A 191 -29.60 -6.45 -49.52
C GLU A 191 -28.17 -6.99 -49.70
N VAL A 192 -27.83 -7.45 -50.91
CA VAL A 192 -26.47 -7.91 -51.24
C VAL A 192 -25.48 -6.76 -51.32
N GLN A 193 -25.88 -5.62 -51.90
CA GLN A 193 -25.04 -4.42 -51.94
C GLN A 193 -24.78 -3.85 -50.53
N LYS A 194 -25.81 -3.85 -49.67
CA LYS A 194 -25.67 -3.45 -48.27
C LYS A 194 -24.72 -4.37 -47.50
N MET A 195 -24.86 -5.69 -47.65
CA MET A 195 -23.93 -6.65 -47.05
C MET A 195 -22.49 -6.48 -47.55
N GLN A 196 -22.29 -6.19 -48.84
CA GLN A 196 -20.95 -5.94 -49.39
C GLN A 196 -20.32 -4.67 -48.80
N ALA A 197 -21.10 -3.61 -48.63
CA ALA A 197 -20.64 -2.36 -48.01
C ALA A 197 -20.30 -2.54 -46.52
N GLU A 198 -21.15 -3.25 -45.76
CA GLU A 198 -20.90 -3.57 -44.35
C GLU A 198 -19.65 -4.44 -44.18
N ASN A 199 -19.46 -5.43 -45.04
CA ASN A 199 -18.28 -6.31 -45.00
C ASN A 199 -16.98 -5.54 -45.36
N ALA A 200 -17.05 -4.59 -46.30
CA ALA A 200 -15.92 -3.70 -46.59
C ALA A 200 -15.58 -2.79 -45.41
N ASN A 201 -16.58 -2.32 -44.66
CA ASN A 201 -16.37 -1.49 -43.46
C ASN A 201 -15.73 -2.31 -42.32
N LEU A 202 -16.24 -3.52 -42.07
CA LEU A 202 -15.66 -4.43 -41.08
C LEU A 202 -14.20 -4.77 -41.38
N ARG A 203 -13.84 -4.97 -42.65
CA ARG A 203 -12.43 -5.18 -43.06
C ARG A 203 -11.54 -3.99 -42.72
N ARG A 204 -12.01 -2.75 -42.91
CA ARG A 204 -11.25 -1.54 -42.54
C ARG A 204 -11.06 -1.42 -41.03
N ILE A 205 -12.11 -1.73 -40.27
CA ILE A 205 -12.06 -1.73 -38.79
C ILE A 205 -11.06 -2.77 -38.29
N ASN A 206 -11.10 -3.98 -38.85
CA ASN A 206 -10.15 -5.05 -38.48
C ASN A 206 -8.70 -4.67 -38.81
N GLN A 207 -8.43 -4.10 -39.99
CA GLN A 207 -7.10 -3.61 -40.34
C GLN A 207 -6.60 -2.49 -39.40
N CYS A 208 -7.51 -1.65 -38.89
CA CYS A 208 -7.16 -0.63 -37.90
C CYS A 208 -6.82 -1.25 -36.53
N ALA A 209 -7.57 -2.29 -36.13
CA ALA A 209 -7.34 -3.02 -34.90
C ALA A 209 -6.00 -3.78 -34.93
N GLU A 210 -5.68 -4.45 -36.04
CA GLU A 210 -4.40 -5.14 -36.25
C GLU A 210 -3.20 -4.20 -36.08
N LYS A 211 -3.23 -3.02 -36.72
CA LYS A 211 -2.17 -2.01 -36.56
C LYS A 211 -2.02 -1.54 -35.11
N LYS A 212 -3.11 -1.41 -34.37
CA LYS A 212 -3.06 -1.03 -32.94
C LYS A 212 -2.44 -2.13 -32.08
N ILE A 213 -2.75 -3.40 -32.39
CA ILE A 213 -2.15 -4.55 -31.71
C ILE A 213 -0.64 -4.58 -31.96
N ASP A 214 -0.19 -4.34 -33.19
CA ASP A 214 1.24 -4.31 -33.52
C ASP A 214 2.00 -3.22 -32.74
N MET A 215 1.45 -1.99 -32.69
CA MET A 215 2.06 -0.91 -31.91
C MET A 215 2.13 -1.20 -30.40
N LEU A 216 1.10 -1.85 -29.85
CA LEU A 216 1.09 -2.26 -28.44
C LEU A 216 2.14 -3.33 -28.17
N ASN A 217 2.31 -4.30 -29.06
CA ASN A 217 3.33 -5.33 -28.96
C ASN A 217 4.75 -4.73 -29.02
N GLU A 218 5.00 -3.77 -29.92
CA GLU A 218 6.27 -3.04 -29.96
C GLU A 218 6.54 -2.29 -28.65
N THR A 219 5.52 -1.65 -28.09
CA THR A 219 5.63 -0.93 -26.81
C THR A 219 5.96 -1.86 -25.65
N ILE A 220 5.33 -3.04 -25.61
CA ILE A 220 5.60 -4.08 -24.61
C ILE A 220 7.05 -4.56 -24.71
N GLU A 221 7.56 -4.80 -25.92
CA GLU A 221 8.95 -5.22 -26.13
C GLU A 221 9.97 -4.14 -25.72
N VAL A 222 9.68 -2.86 -25.98
CA VAL A 222 10.51 -1.75 -25.48
C VAL A 222 10.53 -1.71 -23.95
N LEU A 223 9.39 -1.91 -23.30
CA LEU A 223 9.29 -1.94 -21.84
C LEU A 223 10.03 -3.13 -21.23
N LYS A 224 9.90 -4.33 -21.81
CA LYS A 224 10.66 -5.52 -21.39
C LYS A 224 12.17 -5.27 -21.47
N LYS A 225 12.66 -4.70 -22.57
CA LYS A 225 14.08 -4.35 -22.72
C LYS A 225 14.57 -3.32 -21.71
N LYS A 226 13.73 -2.38 -21.28
CA LYS A 226 14.09 -1.41 -20.22
C LYS A 226 14.20 -2.08 -18.86
N ILE A 227 13.27 -2.99 -18.54
CA ILE A 227 13.28 -3.74 -17.27
C ILE A 227 14.53 -4.65 -17.19
N SER A 228 14.87 -5.36 -18.25
CA SER A 228 16.07 -6.22 -18.30
C SER A 228 17.41 -5.49 -18.26
N ARG A 229 17.44 -4.16 -18.41
CA ARG A 229 18.67 -3.35 -18.29
C ARG A 229 18.87 -2.75 -16.89
N ASN A 230 17.83 -2.79 -16.05
CA ASN A 230 17.84 -2.22 -14.71
C ASN A 230 18.00 -3.30 -13.61
N HIS A 231 18.23 -4.55 -13.99
CA HIS A 231 18.62 -5.69 -13.15
C HIS A 231 19.93 -6.27 -13.68
#